data_AF-A0A4Q5XL21-F1
#
_entry.id   AF-A0A4Q5XL21-F1
#
_cell.length_a   1.000
_cell.length_b   1.000
_cell.length_c   1.000
_cell.angle_alpha   90.00
_cell.angle_beta   90.00
_cell.angle_gamma   90.00
#
_symmetry.space_group_name_H-M   'P 1'
#
loop_
_entity.id
_entity.type
_entity.pdbx_description
1 polymer ?
#
loop_
_entity_poly.entity_id
_entity_poly.type
_entity_poly.pdbx_seq_one_letter_code
_entity_poly.pdbx_strand_id
1 'polypeptide(L)' 'MQGNAPITACQLVTLASGPLVRVDRCVDCGTITLHLGAVSLRLDRSAAESLWTTLGHGLGSRGEPGRDELGEHGRFAH' A
#
# COMPACT_ATOMS: atom_id res chain seq x y z
N MET A 1 -2.67 -4.52 30.96
CA MET A 1 -2.18 -3.16 30.64
C MET A 1 -1.23 -3.29 29.46
N GLN A 2 -1.75 -3.37 28.23
CA GLN A 2 -0.93 -3.50 27.01
C GLN A 2 -0.47 -2.11 26.56
N GLY A 3 0.85 -1.98 26.40
CA GLY A 3 1.54 -0.74 26.09
C GLY A 3 1.15 -0.20 24.72
N ASN A 4 0.69 1.05 24.73
CA ASN A 4 0.52 1.86 23.53
C ASN A 4 1.91 2.22 23.02
N ALA A 5 2.42 1.51 22.01
CA ALA A 5 3.65 1.89 21.35
C ALA A 5 3.49 3.34 20.83
N PRO A 6 4.45 4.25 21.06
CA PRO A 6 4.30 5.62 20.61
C PRO A 6 4.15 5.61 19.10
N ILE A 7 2.98 6.03 18.60
CA ILE A 7 2.77 6.27 17.18
C ILE A 7 3.71 7.42 16.82
N THR A 8 4.90 7.08 16.34
CA THR A 8 5.84 8.08 15.83
C THR A 8 5.13 8.69 14.63
N ALA A 9 4.72 9.96 14.76
CA ALA A 9 4.03 10.63 13.69
C ALA A 9 4.92 10.60 12.44
N CYS A 10 4.49 9.85 11.43
CA CYS A 10 5.24 9.71 10.18
C CYS A 10 5.50 11.09 9.58
N GLN A 11 6.77 11.43 9.35
CA GLN A 11 7.12 12.68 8.70
C GLN A 11 6.95 12.56 7.19
N LEU A 12 5.94 13.22 6.65
CA LEU A 12 5.63 13.21 5.22
C LEU A 12 6.31 14.38 4.50
N VAL A 13 7.01 14.07 3.40
CA VAL A 13 7.51 15.05 2.44
C VAL A 13 6.74 14.96 1.13
N THR A 14 6.35 16.10 0.58
CA THR A 14 5.66 16.13 -0.71
C THR A 14 6.65 15.94 -1.84
N LEU A 15 6.44 14.89 -2.63
CA LEU A 15 7.22 14.60 -3.83
C LEU A 15 6.64 15.28 -5.07
N ALA A 16 5.31 15.32 -5.19
CA ALA A 16 4.61 15.95 -6.29
C ALA A 16 3.25 16.49 -5.83
N SER A 17 2.84 17.62 -6.38
CA SER A 17 1.54 18.22 -6.10
C SER A 17 0.94 18.78 -7.39
N GLY A 18 -0.31 18.43 -7.65
CA GLY A 18 -1.09 18.93 -8.77
C GLY A 18 -2.56 19.12 -8.39
N PRO A 19 -3.39 19.61 -9.33
CA PRO A 19 -4.78 19.97 -9.04
C PRO A 19 -5.66 18.80 -8.58
N LEU A 20 -5.31 17.57 -8.97
CA LEU A 20 -6.12 16.36 -8.72
C LEU A 20 -5.41 15.33 -7.84
N VAL A 21 -4.08 15.42 -7.72
CA VAL A 21 -3.27 14.41 -7.04
C VAL A 21 -2.13 15.09 -6.29
N ARG A 22 -1.91 14.68 -5.05
CA ARG A 22 -0.72 14.96 -4.28
C ARG A 22 -0.07 13.65 -3.86
N VAL A 23 1.25 13.57 -4.04
CA VAL A 23 2.06 12.41 -3.70
C VAL A 23 3.01 12.82 -2.59
N ASP A 24 2.85 12.19 -1.43
CA ASP A 24 3.74 12.35 -0.30
C ASP A 24 4.52 11.05 -0.06
N ARG A 25 5.70 11.17 0.55
CA ARG A 25 6.50 10.05 1.01
C ARG A 25 6.84 10.24 2.47
N CYS A 26 6.68 9.21 3.28
CA CYS A 26 7.22 9.21 4.63
C CYS A 26 8.74 9.07 4.57
N VAL A 27 9.48 9.97 5.20
CA VAL A 27 10.95 9.88 5.28
C VAL A 27 11.40 8.76 6.22
N ASP A 28 10.57 8.42 7.21
CA ASP A 28 10.92 7.44 8.26
C ASP A 28 10.69 6.00 7.80
N CYS A 29 9.51 5.70 7.22
CA CYS A 29 9.14 4.35 6.80
C CYS A 29 9.13 4.14 5.28
N GLY A 30 9.39 5.19 4.50
CA GLY A 30 9.48 5.11 3.04
C GLY A 30 8.14 5.01 2.31
N THR A 31 7.02 4.76 3.00
CA THR A 31 5.67 4.63 2.43
C THR A 31 5.28 5.82 1.55
N ILE A 32 4.64 5.55 0.40
CA ILE A 32 4.05 6.58 -0.46
C ILE A 32 2.58 6.75 -0.07
N THR A 33 2.15 7.99 0.11
CA THR A 33 0.75 8.37 0.29
C THR A 33 0.29 9.11 -0.95
N LEU A 34 -0.77 8.60 -1.59
CA LEU A 34 -1.43 9.30 -2.70
C LEU A 34 -2.73 9.92 -2.19
N HIS A 35 -2.77 11.24 -2.19
CA HIS A 35 -3.99 12.01 -2.02
C HIS A 35 -4.62 12.24 -3.38
N LEU A 36 -5.75 11.58 -3.63
CA LEU A 36 -6.59 11.87 -4.78
C LEU A 36 -7.62 12.90 -4.33
N GLY A 37 -7.75 14.00 -5.07
CA GLY A 37 -8.82 14.97 -4.87
C GLY A 37 -10.19 14.34 -5.13
N ALA A 38 -11.24 15.16 -5.24
CA ALA A 38 -12.56 14.67 -5.63
C ALA A 38 -12.54 14.14 -7.08
N VAL A 39 -12.20 12.86 -7.24
CA VAL A 39 -12.17 12.15 -8.53
C VAL A 39 -13.25 11.09 -8.53
N SER A 40 -14.08 11.09 -9.56
CA SER A 40 -15.04 10.01 -9.82
C SER A 40 -14.48 9.12 -10.93
N LEU A 41 -14.24 7.85 -10.61
CA LEU A 41 -13.83 6.85 -11.58
C LEU A 41 -15.04 5.98 -11.93
N ARG A 42 -15.35 5.85 -13.21
CA ARG A 42 -16.32 4.86 -13.71
C ARG A 42 -15.53 3.68 -14.25
N LEU A 43 -15.63 2.56 -13.56
CA LEU A 43 -14.90 1.35 -13.86
C LEU A 43 -15.89 0.24 -14.18
N ASP A 44 -15.59 -0.58 -15.18
CA ASP A 44 -16.18 -1.90 -15.26
C ASP A 44 -15.51 -2.85 -14.24
N ARG A 45 -16.07 -4.06 -14.10
CA ARG A 45 -15.61 -5.03 -13.11
C ARG A 45 -14.13 -5.37 -13.26
N SER A 46 -13.66 -5.60 -14.49
CA SER A 46 -12.28 -6.00 -14.74
C SER A 46 -11.30 -4.89 -14.40
N ALA A 47 -11.66 -3.64 -14.71
CA ALA A 47 -10.88 -2.47 -14.37
C ALA A 47 -10.82 -2.24 -12.83
N ALA A 48 -11.92 -2.48 -12.12
CA ALA A 48 -11.94 -2.38 -10.66
C ALA A 48 -11.06 -3.46 -9.98
N GLU A 49 -11.13 -4.70 -10.45
CA GLU A 49 -10.29 -5.81 -9.94
C GLU A 49 -8.80 -5.57 -10.22
N SER A 50 -8.47 -5.06 -11.42
CA SER A 50 -7.10 -4.68 -11.79
C SER A 50 -6.56 -3.52 -10.94
N LEU A 51 -7.39 -2.50 -10.69
CA LEU A 51 -7.04 -1.39 -9.80
C LEU A 51 -6.78 -1.89 -8.39
N TRP A 52 -7.65 -2.74 -7.85
CA TRP A 52 -7.49 -3.31 -6.51
C TRP A 52 -6.23 -4.17 -6.38
N THR A 53 -5.96 -5.01 -7.38
CA THR A 53 -4.75 -5.83 -7.45
C THR A 53 -3.50 -4.96 -7.50
N THR A 54 -3.50 -3.92 -8.34
CA THR A 54 -2.39 -2.98 -8.48
C THR A 54 -2.13 -2.23 -7.18
N LEU A 55 -3.18 -1.74 -6.52
CA LEU A 55 -3.08 -1.09 -5.21
C LEU A 55 -2.59 -2.08 -4.14
N GLY A 56 -3.10 -3.31 -4.14
CA GLY A 56 -2.70 -4.38 -3.23
C GLY A 56 -1.23 -4.77 -3.37
N HIS A 57 -0.72 -4.93 -4.60
CA HIS A 57 0.71 -5.19 -4.84
C HIS A 57 1.59 -3.98 -4.50
N GLY A 58 1.13 -2.77 -4.82
CA GLY A 58 1.85 -1.54 -4.49
C GLY A 58 1.95 -1.28 -2.97
N LEU A 59 0.96 -1.72 -2.20
CA LEU A 59 0.91 -1.56 -0.74
C LEU A 59 1.50 -2.77 0.02
N GLY A 60 1.36 -3.98 -0.52
CA GLY A 60 1.89 -5.22 0.06
C GLY A 60 3.38 -5.45 -0.15
N SER A 61 3.99 -4.83 -1.17
CA SER A 61 5.43 -4.94 -1.44
C SER A 61 6.33 -4.05 -0.55
N ARG A 62 5.74 -3.32 0.40
CA ARG A 62 6.45 -2.40 1.31
C ARG A 62 6.19 -2.62 2.79
N GLY A 63 5.45 -3.66 3.14
CA GLY A 63 5.53 -4.27 4.47
C GLY A 63 6.65 -5.31 4.43
N GLU A 64 7.70 -5.11 5.22
CA GLU A 64 8.82 -6.05 5.43
C GLU A 64 8.36 -7.52 5.62
N PRO A 65 9.20 -8.52 5.26
CA PRO A 65 8.85 -9.93 5.29
C PRO A 65 8.67 -10.41 6.72
N GLY A 66 7.44 -10.76 7.10
CA GLY A 66 7.13 -11.08 8.48
C GLY A 66 5.93 -12.00 8.64
N ARG A 67 6.15 -13.29 8.34
CA ARG A 67 5.39 -14.47 8.77
C ARG A 67 3.97 -14.59 8.22
N ASP A 68 3.80 -15.52 7.27
CA ASP A 68 2.91 -16.68 7.45
C ASP A 68 2.86 -17.50 6.16
N GLU A 69 3.87 -18.34 5.89
CA GLU A 69 3.74 -19.51 5.00
C GLU A 69 4.68 -20.65 5.46
N LEU A 70 4.49 -21.15 6.68
CA LEU A 70 4.64 -22.59 6.93
C LEU A 70 3.26 -23.21 6.68
N GLY A 71 3.00 -23.46 5.40
CA GLY A 71 1.83 -24.15 4.88
C GLY A 71 2.32 -25.17 3.86
N GLU A 72 2.89 -26.24 4.37
CA GLU A 72 3.25 -27.47 3.66
C GLU A 72 2.08 -27.95 2.78
N HIS A 73 2.18 -27.82 1.45
CA HIS A 73 1.40 -28.64 0.52
C HIS A 73 2.12 -28.80 -0.84
N GLY A 74 2.55 -30.03 -1.11
CA GLY A 74 2.35 -30.62 -2.44
C GLY A 74 3.53 -30.60 -3.40
N ARG A 75 4.42 -31.59 -3.25
CA ARG A 75 5.23 -32.14 -4.34
C ARG A 75 4.37 -32.42 -5.58
N PHE A 76 4.66 -31.74 -6.68
CA PHE A 76 4.52 -32.16 -8.08
C PHE A 76 5.54 -31.31 -8.86
N ALA A 77 6.43 -31.76 -9.75
CA ALA A 77 6.69 -33.02 -10.42
C ALA A 77 8.14 -32.94 -10.97
N HIS A 78 8.86 -34.07 -11.07
CA HIS A 78 9.27 -34.67 -12.35
C HIS A 78 9.95 -36.03 -12.14
#